data_AF-A0A7S2DKT1-F1
#
_entry.id   AF-A0A7S2DKT1-F1
#
_cell.length_a   1.000
_cell.length_b   1.000
_cell.length_c   1.000
_cell.angle_alpha   90.00
_cell.angle_beta   90.00
_cell.angle_gamma   90.00
#
_symmetry.space_group_name_H-M   'P 1'
#
loop_
_entity.id
_entity.type
_entity.pdbx_description
1 polymer ?
#
loop_
_entity_poly.entity_id
_entity_poly.type
_entity_poly.pdbx_seq_one_letter_code
_entity_poly.pdbx_strand_id
1 'polypeptide(L)'
;AIFGSIGSGRLGDLAGRRGSLLISSGAFLIGGVVMTASSSVSTLVVGRLVAGFAAGLASATVNPYIAECSAPEVRGAMLSLPQLGVSSGILISYFVALAAMMNGVGWRLMLGASLFPAFLQVAAMLALPESPRWLLTRAKDEAKARIALTQLRDDQSAEEVEAELKSLREGLQREAASMSVKAGQGGFA
;
A
#
# COMPACT_ATOMS: atom_id res chain seq x y z
N ALA A 1 -11.87 3.64 -7.62
CA ALA A 1 -11.22 2.31 -7.69
C ALA A 1 -10.63 2.04 -9.08
N ILE A 2 -11.43 1.80 -10.13
CA ILE A 2 -10.95 1.36 -11.46
C ILE A 2 -9.92 2.32 -12.08
N PHE A 3 -10.15 3.63 -12.04
CA PHE A 3 -9.21 4.62 -12.58
C PHE A 3 -7.94 4.80 -11.73
N GLY A 4 -8.00 4.49 -10.44
CA GLY A 4 -6.84 4.54 -9.54
C GLY A 4 -5.83 3.43 -9.84
N SER A 5 -6.30 2.21 -10.11
CA SER A 5 -5.43 1.07 -10.39
C SER A 5 -4.66 1.16 -11.72
N ILE A 6 -5.11 2.00 -12.67
CA ILE A 6 -4.39 2.18 -13.95
C ILE A 6 -3.07 2.94 -13.73
N GLY A 7 -3.04 3.87 -12.77
CA GLY A 7 -1.85 4.65 -12.44
C GLY A 7 -0.92 4.01 -11.40
N SER A 8 -1.41 3.04 -10.62
CA SER A 8 -0.65 2.45 -9.50
C SER A 8 0.60 1.70 -9.96
N GLY A 9 0.58 1.08 -11.15
CA GLY A 9 1.73 0.38 -11.71
C GLY A 9 2.91 1.32 -11.96
N ARG A 10 2.68 2.42 -12.69
CA ARG A 10 3.72 3.43 -12.98
C ARG A 10 4.16 4.17 -11.73
N LEU A 11 3.24 4.50 -10.83
CA LEU A 11 3.57 5.19 -9.58
C LEU A 11 4.39 4.28 -8.65
N GLY A 12 4.02 3.00 -8.54
CA GLY A 12 4.76 1.99 -7.78
C GLY A 12 6.16 1.73 -8.33
N ASP A 13 6.31 1.78 -9.65
CA ASP A 13 7.62 1.66 -10.30
C ASP A 13 8.54 2.85 -10.04
N LEU A 14 7.99 4.08 -10.04
CA LEU A 14 8.76 5.33 -9.88
C LEU A 14 9.01 5.72 -8.42
N ALA A 15 7.98 5.68 -7.58
CA ALA A 15 8.01 6.17 -6.21
C ALA A 15 8.27 5.07 -5.17
N GLY A 16 8.36 3.81 -5.60
CA GLY A 16 8.39 2.66 -4.68
C GLY A 16 7.02 2.31 -4.13
N ARG A 17 6.97 1.23 -3.37
CA ARG A 17 5.72 0.71 -2.79
C ARG A 17 5.31 1.55 -1.60
N ARG A 18 6.24 1.83 -0.68
CA ARG A 18 6.00 2.70 0.49
C ARG A 18 5.68 4.13 0.04
N GLY A 19 6.43 4.69 -0.91
CA GLY A 19 6.14 6.01 -1.47
C GLY A 19 4.74 6.10 -2.10
N SER A 20 4.32 5.09 -2.85
CA SER A 20 2.97 5.02 -3.42
C SER A 20 1.87 4.92 -2.36
N LEU A 21 2.12 4.18 -1.26
CA LEU A 21 1.21 4.13 -0.11
C LEU A 21 1.12 5.47 0.61
N LEU A 22 2.22 6.21 0.75
CA LEU A 22 2.22 7.56 1.35
C LEU A 22 1.47 8.57 0.48
N ILE A 23 1.71 8.57 -0.84
CA ILE A 23 1.03 9.46 -1.79
C ILE A 23 -0.48 9.19 -1.78
N SER A 24 -0.88 7.92 -1.85
CA SER A 24 -2.30 7.55 -1.79
C SER A 24 -2.94 7.91 -0.45
N SER A 25 -2.25 7.69 0.67
CA SER A 25 -2.75 8.09 1.99
C SER A 25 -2.91 9.61 2.12
N GLY A 26 -1.96 10.39 1.59
CA GLY A 26 -2.05 11.85 1.54
C GLY A 26 -3.24 12.32 0.69
N ALA A 27 -3.44 11.73 -0.50
CA ALA A 27 -4.60 12.02 -1.34
C ALA A 27 -5.92 11.65 -0.65
N PHE A 28 -5.95 10.56 0.12
CA PHE A 28 -7.11 10.15 0.91
C PHE A 28 -7.43 11.18 2.00
N LEU A 29 -6.40 11.66 2.73
CA LEU A 29 -6.57 12.71 3.74
C LEU A 29 -7.12 13.99 3.13
N ILE A 30 -6.59 14.43 1.99
CA ILE A 30 -7.11 15.61 1.27
C ILE A 30 -8.58 15.41 0.90
N GLY A 31 -8.93 14.26 0.32
CA GLY A 31 -10.31 13.91 0.00
C GLY A 31 -11.23 13.93 1.22
N GLY A 32 -10.79 13.35 2.34
CA GLY A 32 -11.54 13.31 3.59
C GLY A 32 -11.73 14.69 4.22
N VAL A 33 -10.72 15.57 4.18
CA VAL A 33 -10.83 16.96 4.66
C VAL A 33 -11.81 17.74 3.80
N VAL A 34 -11.72 17.63 2.47
CA VAL A 34 -12.67 18.27 1.53
C VAL A 34 -14.09 17.79 1.78
N MET A 35 -14.29 16.49 2.02
CA MET A 35 -15.61 15.93 2.35
C MET A 35 -16.14 16.47 3.69
N THR A 36 -15.29 16.56 4.70
CA THR A 36 -15.68 17.02 6.05
C THR A 36 -16.03 18.51 6.07
N ALA A 37 -15.27 19.34 5.34
CA ALA A 37 -15.50 20.77 5.23
C ALA A 37 -16.57 21.16 4.19
N SER A 38 -17.12 20.18 3.46
CA SER A 38 -18.05 20.46 2.36
C SER A 38 -19.36 21.09 2.86
N SER A 39 -19.78 22.15 2.16
CA SER A 39 -21.05 22.84 2.37
C SER A 39 -22.03 22.65 1.20
N SER A 40 -21.56 22.07 0.09
CA SER A 40 -22.34 21.75 -1.10
C SER A 40 -22.19 20.27 -1.45
N VAL A 41 -23.24 19.69 -2.03
CA VAL A 41 -23.23 18.32 -2.58
C VAL A 41 -22.15 18.16 -3.65
N SER A 42 -21.90 19.19 -4.47
CA SER A 42 -20.86 19.14 -5.51
C SER A 42 -19.46 18.96 -4.92
N THR A 43 -19.11 19.71 -3.88
CA THR A 43 -17.84 19.60 -3.15
C THR A 43 -17.69 18.22 -2.50
N LEU A 44 -18.79 17.67 -1.96
CA LEU A 44 -18.80 16.34 -1.36
C LEU A 44 -18.53 15.25 -2.41
N VAL A 45 -19.10 15.37 -3.60
CA VAL A 45 -18.85 14.44 -4.73
C VAL A 45 -17.40 14.51 -5.17
N VAL A 46 -16.81 15.69 -5.31
CA VAL A 46 -15.40 15.86 -5.66
C VAL A 46 -14.49 15.19 -4.62
N GLY A 47 -14.74 15.42 -3.33
CA GLY A 47 -13.98 14.78 -2.27
C GLY A 47 -14.09 13.24 -2.31
N ARG A 48 -15.28 12.70 -2.61
CA ARG A 48 -15.49 11.24 -2.80
C ARG A 48 -14.69 10.68 -3.98
N LEU A 49 -14.62 11.40 -5.09
CA LEU A 49 -13.85 10.97 -6.26
C LEU A 49 -12.36 10.90 -5.91
N VAL A 50 -11.83 11.90 -5.23
CA VAL A 50 -10.43 11.94 -4.77
C VAL A 50 -10.13 10.80 -3.80
N ALA A 51 -10.95 10.63 -2.76
CA ALA A 51 -10.79 9.55 -1.78
C ALA A 51 -10.91 8.16 -2.42
N GLY A 52 -11.84 7.98 -3.38
CA GLY A 52 -12.03 6.72 -4.10
C GLY A 52 -10.92 6.40 -5.10
N PHE A 53 -10.24 7.41 -5.63
CA PHE A 53 -9.02 7.24 -6.43
C PHE A 53 -7.85 6.82 -5.54
N ALA A 54 -7.64 7.54 -4.42
CA ALA A 54 -6.62 7.24 -3.42
C ALA A 54 -6.74 5.82 -2.87
N ALA A 55 -7.94 5.40 -2.47
CA ALA A 55 -8.20 4.04 -1.97
C ALA A 55 -7.90 2.96 -3.03
N GLY A 56 -8.16 3.25 -4.31
CA GLY A 56 -7.83 2.35 -5.43
C GLY A 56 -6.32 2.17 -5.61
N LEU A 57 -5.56 3.27 -5.56
CA LEU A 57 -4.09 3.25 -5.60
C LEU A 57 -3.51 2.45 -4.42
N ALA A 58 -4.02 2.70 -3.21
CA ALA A 58 -3.55 2.04 -2.00
C ALA A 58 -3.78 0.52 -2.06
N SER A 59 -5.00 0.08 -2.42
CA SER A 59 -5.35 -1.34 -2.52
C SER A 59 -4.49 -2.09 -3.55
N ALA A 60 -4.23 -1.46 -4.70
CA ALA A 60 -3.38 -2.04 -5.74
C ALA A 60 -1.89 -2.15 -5.33
N THR A 61 -1.45 -1.38 -4.33
CA THR A 61 -0.06 -1.35 -3.87
C THR A 61 0.16 -2.20 -2.62
N VAL A 62 -0.84 -2.31 -1.74
CA VAL A 62 -0.70 -2.95 -0.42
C VAL A 62 -0.40 -4.45 -0.52
N ASN A 63 -1.10 -5.17 -1.41
CA ASN A 63 -0.91 -6.62 -1.56
C ASN A 63 0.47 -6.96 -2.12
N PRO A 64 0.96 -6.31 -3.20
CA PRO A 64 2.35 -6.46 -3.64
C PRO A 64 3.36 -6.10 -2.56
N TYR A 65 3.16 -5.01 -1.82
CA TYR A 65 4.09 -4.61 -0.75
C TYR A 65 4.20 -5.69 0.33
N ILE A 66 3.07 -6.22 0.78
CA ILE A 66 3.03 -7.31 1.77
C ILE A 66 3.69 -8.57 1.21
N ALA A 67 3.37 -8.95 -0.03
CA ALA A 67 3.97 -10.13 -0.66
C ALA A 67 5.49 -10.02 -0.80
N GLU A 68 6.00 -8.82 -1.09
CA GLU A 68 7.43 -8.52 -1.24
C GLU A 68 8.19 -8.46 0.10
N CYS A 69 7.53 -8.09 1.21
CA CYS A 69 8.15 -8.01 2.53
C CYS A 69 8.01 -9.31 3.36
N SER A 70 6.97 -10.11 3.08
CA SER A 70 6.64 -11.29 3.88
C SER A 70 7.58 -12.46 3.59
N ALA A 71 8.04 -13.12 4.67
CA ALA A 71 8.73 -14.40 4.59
C ALA A 71 7.82 -15.46 3.94
N PRO A 72 8.37 -16.40 3.15
CA PRO A 72 7.57 -17.40 2.43
C PRO A 72 6.60 -18.19 3.31
N GLU A 73 6.98 -18.47 4.56
CA GLU A 73 6.26 -19.33 5.50
C GLU A 73 4.97 -18.66 6.01
N VAL A 74 4.99 -17.34 6.23
CA VAL A 74 3.86 -16.58 6.80
C VAL A 74 3.13 -15.72 5.76
N ARG A 75 3.60 -15.70 4.50
CA ARG A 75 3.04 -14.87 3.42
C ARG A 75 1.52 -15.05 3.27
N GLY A 76 1.02 -16.27 3.38
CA GLY A 76 -0.41 -16.56 3.30
C GLY A 76 -1.23 -15.87 4.39
N ALA A 77 -0.75 -15.89 5.64
CA ALA A 77 -1.39 -15.19 6.75
C ALA A 77 -1.25 -13.67 6.61
N MET A 78 -0.09 -13.17 6.20
CA MET A 78 0.12 -11.73 6.00
C MET A 78 -0.80 -11.15 4.91
N LEU A 79 -1.07 -11.91 3.84
CA LEU A 79 -1.97 -11.50 2.76
C LEU A 79 -3.46 -11.50 3.15
N SER A 80 -3.85 -12.19 4.23
CA SER A 80 -5.25 -12.16 4.71
C SER A 80 -5.53 -11.00 5.67
N LEU A 81 -4.50 -10.46 6.34
CA LEU A 81 -4.62 -9.34 7.27
C LEU A 81 -5.27 -8.08 6.66
N PRO A 82 -4.96 -7.65 5.41
CA PRO A 82 -5.65 -6.52 4.79
C PRO A 82 -7.16 -6.72 4.70
N GLN A 83 -7.60 -7.93 4.33
CA GLN A 83 -9.03 -8.25 4.21
C GLN A 83 -9.74 -8.27 5.56
N LEU A 84 -9.07 -8.78 6.60
CA LEU A 84 -9.55 -8.70 7.97
C LEU A 84 -9.66 -7.23 8.42
N GLY A 85 -8.64 -6.42 8.15
CA GLY A 85 -8.65 -4.99 8.46
C GLY A 85 -9.80 -4.23 7.78
N VAL A 86 -10.07 -4.52 6.51
CA VAL A 86 -11.24 -3.95 5.80
C VAL A 86 -12.55 -4.37 6.46
N SER A 87 -12.72 -5.66 6.76
CA SER A 87 -13.92 -6.19 7.41
C SER A 87 -14.15 -5.55 8.79
N SER A 88 -13.11 -5.49 9.62
CA SER A 88 -13.15 -4.84 10.94
C SER A 88 -13.41 -3.34 10.83
N GLY A 89 -12.81 -2.66 9.84
CA GLY A 89 -13.03 -1.24 9.60
C GLY A 89 -14.48 -0.92 9.23
N ILE A 90 -15.11 -1.75 8.40
CA ILE A 90 -16.54 -1.62 8.06
C ILE A 90 -17.40 -1.78 9.32
N LEU A 91 -17.10 -2.77 10.17
CA LEU A 91 -17.81 -2.98 11.43
C LEU A 91 -17.70 -1.76 12.37
N ILE A 92 -16.48 -1.24 12.56
CA ILE A 92 -16.24 -0.03 13.36
C ILE A 92 -17.00 1.17 12.79
N SER A 93 -17.03 1.30 11.45
CA SER A 93 -17.77 2.39 10.79
C SER A 93 -19.26 2.37 11.13
N TYR A 94 -19.88 1.19 11.27
CA TYR A 94 -21.28 1.10 11.67
C TYR A 94 -21.49 1.53 13.13
N PHE A 95 -20.59 1.17 14.04
CA PHE A 95 -20.66 1.65 15.43
C PHE A 95 -20.51 3.17 15.54
N VAL A 96 -19.57 3.75 14.79
CA VAL A 96 -19.38 5.21 14.72
C VAL A 96 -20.63 5.89 14.15
N ALA A 97 -21.24 5.31 13.11
CA ALA A 97 -22.47 5.83 12.53
C ALA A 97 -23.65 5.81 13.52
N LEU A 98 -23.83 4.70 14.23
CA LEU A 98 -24.87 4.57 15.25
C LEU A 98 -24.66 5.58 16.38
N ALA A 99 -23.42 5.67 16.90
CA ALA A 99 -23.08 6.63 17.95
C ALA A 99 -23.33 8.08 17.53
N ALA A 100 -22.97 8.43 16.29
CA ALA A 100 -23.21 9.77 15.77
C ALA A 100 -24.72 10.07 15.66
N MET A 101 -25.50 9.12 15.15
CA MET A 101 -26.96 9.26 15.05
C MET A 101 -27.62 9.43 16.43
N MET A 102 -27.23 8.62 17.42
CA MET A 102 -27.80 8.67 18.77
C MET A 102 -27.48 9.96 19.52
N ASN A 103 -26.31 10.57 19.28
CA ASN A 103 -25.88 11.79 19.94
C ASN A 103 -26.21 13.07 19.13
N GLY A 104 -26.98 12.96 18.04
CA GLY A 104 -27.30 14.09 17.17
C GLY A 104 -26.08 14.71 16.47
N VAL A 105 -24.99 13.96 16.39
CA VAL A 105 -23.73 14.41 15.82
C VAL A 105 -23.86 14.39 14.29
N GLY A 106 -23.57 15.52 13.65
CA GLY A 106 -23.71 15.64 12.19
C GLY A 106 -22.79 14.67 11.42
N TRP A 107 -23.24 14.24 10.24
CA TRP A 107 -22.53 13.34 9.32
C TRP A 107 -21.09 13.78 9.01
N ARG A 108 -20.76 15.07 9.17
CA ARG A 108 -19.41 15.61 9.01
C ARG A 108 -18.41 14.98 9.99
N LEU A 109 -18.80 14.80 11.26
CA LEU A 109 -17.93 14.19 12.26
C LEU A 109 -17.71 12.69 12.01
N MET A 110 -18.71 12.01 11.43
CA MET A 110 -18.53 10.62 10.97
C MET A 110 -17.48 10.51 9.87
N LEU A 111 -17.50 11.44 8.90
CA LEU A 111 -16.48 11.49 7.84
C LEU A 111 -15.12 11.93 8.40
N GLY A 112 -15.11 12.89 9.32
CA GLY A 112 -13.89 13.34 10.00
C GLY A 112 -13.22 12.24 10.81
N ALA A 113 -13.99 11.33 11.43
CA ALA A 113 -13.45 10.19 12.16
C ALA A 113 -12.61 9.25 11.27
N SER A 114 -12.90 9.18 9.96
CA SER A 114 -12.09 8.40 9.01
C SER A 114 -10.70 8.98 8.74
N LEU A 115 -10.45 10.25 9.11
CA LEU A 115 -9.12 10.85 9.00
C LEU A 115 -8.14 10.25 10.02
N PHE A 116 -8.63 9.83 11.19
CA PHE A 116 -7.80 9.23 12.24
C PHE A 116 -7.02 7.99 11.76
N PRO A 117 -7.67 6.93 11.23
CA PRO A 117 -6.94 5.77 10.72
C PRO A 117 -6.05 6.11 9.52
N ALA A 118 -6.41 7.12 8.69
CA ALA A 118 -5.56 7.56 7.60
C ALA A 118 -4.27 8.24 8.08
N PHE A 119 -4.35 9.08 9.12
CA PHE A 119 -3.16 9.65 9.77
C PHE A 119 -2.29 8.56 10.42
N LEU A 120 -2.93 7.61 11.10
CA LEU A 120 -2.23 6.48 11.71
C LEU A 120 -1.50 5.65 10.65
N GLN A 121 -2.13 5.42 9.49
CA GLN A 121 -1.49 4.73 8.36
C GLN A 121 -0.28 5.50 7.82
N VAL A 122 -0.37 6.83 7.66
CA VAL A 122 0.79 7.65 7.26
C VAL A 122 1.91 7.51 8.28
N ALA A 123 1.62 7.66 9.57
CA ALA A 123 2.61 7.56 10.63
C ALA A 123 3.27 6.17 10.67
N ALA A 124 2.49 5.10 10.56
CA ALA A 124 3.01 3.73 10.52
C ALA A 124 3.88 3.49 9.28
N MET A 125 3.46 3.96 8.11
CA MET A 125 4.24 3.85 6.86
C MET A 125 5.56 4.63 6.92
N LEU A 126 5.65 5.69 7.71
CA LEU A 126 6.92 6.40 7.91
C LEU A 126 7.93 5.56 8.70
N ALA A 127 7.50 4.66 9.58
CA ALA A 127 8.39 3.78 10.33
C ALA A 127 8.81 2.52 9.55
N LEU A 128 8.03 2.09 8.55
CA LEU A 128 8.29 0.89 7.76
C LEU A 128 9.38 1.10 6.69
N PRO A 129 10.24 0.10 6.41
CA PRO A 129 11.20 0.16 5.33
C PRO A 129 10.53 0.04 3.95
N GLU A 130 11.25 0.48 2.91
CA GLU A 130 10.83 0.26 1.51
C GLU A 130 11.01 -1.21 1.12
N SER A 131 10.27 -1.67 0.11
CA SER A 131 10.36 -3.06 -0.38
C SER A 131 11.80 -3.43 -0.80
N PRO A 132 12.41 -4.49 -0.24
CA PRO A 132 13.74 -4.97 -0.63
C PRO A 132 13.82 -5.33 -2.12
N ARG A 133 12.73 -5.89 -2.67
CA ARG A 133 12.64 -6.23 -4.10
C ARG A 133 12.68 -4.99 -4.99
N TRP A 134 11.96 -3.93 -4.61
CA TRP A 134 11.98 -2.67 -5.36
C TRP A 134 13.36 -2.00 -5.25
N LEU A 135 13.98 -2.04 -4.07
CA LEU A 135 15.33 -1.51 -3.85
C LEU A 135 16.40 -2.20 -4.72
N LEU A 136 16.32 -3.52 -4.90
CA LEU A 136 17.24 -4.28 -5.76
C LEU A 136 17.00 -4.05 -7.26
N THR A 137 15.74 -3.90 -7.69
CA THR A 137 15.39 -3.86 -9.12
C THR A 137 15.38 -2.46 -9.70
N ARG A 138 14.61 -1.54 -9.08
CA ARG A 138 14.36 -0.20 -9.60
C ARG A 138 15.38 0.79 -9.06
N ALA A 139 15.56 0.84 -7.74
CA ALA A 139 16.50 1.77 -7.11
C ALA A 139 17.96 1.34 -7.26
N LYS A 140 18.22 0.04 -7.47
CA LYS A 140 19.55 -0.59 -7.54
C LYS A 140 20.43 -0.25 -6.31
N ASP A 141 19.79 -0.14 -5.14
CA ASP A 141 20.42 0.24 -3.87
C ASP A 141 20.48 -0.99 -2.94
N GLU A 142 21.54 -1.77 -3.12
CA GLU A 142 21.77 -3.04 -2.41
C GLU A 142 22.00 -2.82 -0.90
N ALA A 143 22.64 -1.70 -0.53
CA ALA A 143 22.86 -1.34 0.87
C ALA A 143 21.53 -1.09 1.61
N LYS A 144 20.61 -0.33 1.00
CA LYS A 144 19.28 -0.14 1.58
C LYS A 144 18.44 -1.41 1.55
N ALA A 145 18.57 -2.25 0.52
CA ALA A 145 17.87 -3.52 0.46
C ALA A 145 18.28 -4.44 1.61
N ARG A 146 19.58 -4.51 1.93
CA ARG A 146 20.11 -5.25 3.08
C ARG A 146 19.53 -4.71 4.39
N ILE A 147 19.57 -3.40 4.61
CA ILE A 147 19.02 -2.78 5.84
C ILE A 147 17.52 -3.09 5.98
N ALA A 148 16.75 -2.98 4.89
CA ALA A 148 15.33 -3.30 4.89
C ALA A 148 15.06 -4.77 5.22
N LEU A 149 15.84 -5.70 4.65
CA LEU A 149 15.74 -7.13 4.97
C LEU A 149 16.10 -7.43 6.43
N THR A 150 17.18 -6.84 6.95
CA THR A 150 17.54 -6.99 8.38
C THR A 150 16.43 -6.49 9.29
N GLN A 151 15.78 -5.37 8.97
CA GLN A 151 14.63 -4.87 9.75
C GLN A 151 13.38 -5.75 9.64
N LEU A 152 13.20 -6.45 8.50
CA LEU A 152 12.07 -7.35 8.28
C LEU A 152 12.31 -8.78 8.82
N ARG A 153 13.53 -9.10 9.24
CA ARG A 153 14.01 -10.40 9.71
C ARG A 153 14.81 -10.23 11.00
N ASP A 154 14.13 -9.70 12.03
CA ASP A 154 14.74 -9.39 13.33
C ASP A 154 15.29 -10.65 14.05
N ASP A 155 14.83 -11.84 13.64
CA ASP A 155 15.24 -13.14 14.16
C ASP A 155 16.40 -13.81 13.41
N GLN A 156 16.82 -13.28 12.26
CA GLN A 156 17.85 -13.89 11.42
C GLN A 156 19.26 -13.34 11.66
N SER A 157 20.25 -14.21 11.52
CA SER A 157 21.66 -13.82 11.52
C SER A 157 22.04 -13.01 10.27
N ALA A 158 23.13 -12.25 10.36
CA ALA A 158 23.63 -11.48 9.22
C ALA A 158 23.98 -12.36 8.00
N GLU A 159 24.35 -13.61 8.22
CA GLU A 159 24.67 -14.57 7.16
C GLU A 159 23.42 -15.09 6.46
N GLU A 160 22.34 -15.36 7.21
CA GLU A 160 21.04 -15.75 6.66
C GLU A 160 20.41 -14.61 5.83
N VAL A 161 20.52 -13.36 6.30
CA VAL A 161 20.04 -12.19 5.55
C VAL A 161 20.79 -12.02 4.23
N GLU A 162 22.11 -12.23 4.21
CA GLU A 162 22.90 -12.18 2.98
C GLU A 162 22.56 -13.34 2.02
N ALA A 163 22.31 -14.54 2.56
CA ALA A 163 21.83 -15.66 1.77
C ALA A 163 20.45 -15.39 1.15
N GLU A 164 19.51 -14.81 1.91
CA GLU A 164 18.19 -14.40 1.41
C GLU A 164 18.33 -13.31 0.33
N LEU A 165 19.15 -12.29 0.56
CA LEU A 165 19.43 -11.22 -0.40
C LEU A 165 19.98 -11.77 -1.73
N LYS A 166 20.94 -12.69 -1.65
CA LYS A 166 21.51 -13.38 -2.83
C LYS A 166 20.44 -14.19 -3.56
N SER A 167 19.61 -14.95 -2.83
CA SER A 167 18.53 -15.76 -3.41
C SER A 167 17.50 -14.88 -4.15
N LEU A 168 17.15 -13.72 -3.57
CA LEU A 168 16.24 -12.75 -4.17
C LEU A 168 16.84 -12.18 -5.47
N ARG A 169 18.13 -11.86 -5.46
CA ARG A 169 18.85 -11.37 -6.65
C ARG A 169 18.86 -12.40 -7.78
N GLU A 170 19.18 -13.65 -7.47
CA GLU A 170 19.18 -14.74 -8.46
C GLU A 170 17.77 -15.00 -9.02
N GLY A 171 16.74 -14.99 -8.16
CA GLY A 171 15.35 -15.12 -8.57
C GLY A 171 14.92 -14.02 -9.54
N LEU A 172 15.28 -12.77 -9.25
CA LEU A 172 14.99 -11.61 -10.10
C LEU A 172 15.70 -11.68 -11.46
N GLN A 173 16.95 -12.15 -11.50
CA GLN A 173 17.68 -12.35 -12.76
C GLN A 173 17.04 -13.43 -13.63
N ARG A 174 16.60 -14.54 -13.03
CA ARG A 174 15.87 -15.60 -13.75
C ARG A 174 14.55 -15.09 -14.33
N GLU A 175 13.82 -14.30 -13.55
CA GLU A 175 12.56 -13.69 -14.00
C GLU A 175 12.79 -12.74 -15.19
N ALA A 176 13.81 -11.88 -15.12
CA ALA A 176 14.20 -10.99 -16.21
C ALA A 176 14.62 -11.74 -17.48
N ALA A 177 15.42 -12.81 -17.34
CA ALA A 177 15.80 -13.66 -18.46
C ALA A 177 14.59 -14.33 -19.12
N SER A 178 13.64 -14.84 -18.31
CA SER A 178 12.42 -15.47 -18.80
C SER A 178 11.52 -14.49 -19.57
N MET A 179 11.46 -13.22 -19.15
CA MET A 179 10.72 -12.19 -19.87
C MET A 179 11.39 -11.80 -21.19
N SER A 180 12.73 -11.76 -21.23
CA SER A 180 13.47 -11.50 -22.47
C SER A 180 13.23 -12.61 -23.51
N VAL A 181 13.15 -13.87 -23.08
CA VAL A 181 12.85 -15.00 -23.98
C VAL A 181 11.43 -14.91 -24.52
N LYS A 182 10.44 -14.60 -23.66
CA LYS A 182 9.04 -14.42 -24.09
C LYS A 182 8.85 -13.23 -25.03
N ALA A 183 9.54 -12.11 -24.79
CA ALA A 183 9.50 -10.96 -25.67
C ALA A 183 10.12 -11.26 -27.05
N GLY A 184 11.17 -12.09 -27.09
CA GLY A 184 11.76 -12.56 -28.35
C GLY A 184 10.88 -13.55 -29.12
N GLN A 185 10.05 -14.35 -28.44
CA GLN A 185 9.12 -15.29 -29.07
C GLN A 185 7.78 -14.66 -29.49
N GLY A 186 7.34 -13.58 -28.82
CA GLY A 186 6.11 -12.86 -29.15
C GLY A 186 6.20 -11.84 -30.29
N GLY A 187 7.39 -11.68 -30.90
CA GLY A 187 7.63 -10.75 -32.01
C GLY A 187 7.39 -11.33 -33.42
N PHE A 188 6.89 -12.57 -33.52
CA PHE A 188 6.57 -13.25 -34.78
C PHE A 188 5.12 -13.77 -34.78
N ALA A 189 4.15 -12.89 -34.54
CA ALA A 189 2.74 -13.15 -34.80
C ALA A 189 2.04 -11.87 -35.27
#